data_AF-A0A6G0XYP8-F1
#
_entry.id   AF-A0A6G0XYP8-F1
#
_cell.length_a   1.000
_cell.length_b   1.000
_cell.length_c   1.000
_cell.angle_alpha   90.00
_cell.angle_beta   90.00
_cell.angle_gamma   90.00
#
_symmetry.space_group_name_H-M   'P 1'
#
loop_
_entity.id
_entity.type
_entity.pdbx_description
1 polymer ?
#
loop_
_entity_poly.entity_id
_entity_poly.type
_entity_poly.pdbx_seq_one_letter_code
_entity_poly.pdbx_strand_id
1 'polypeptide(L)'
;MSSLLEIICAAESAGELEEPVRKHRSSKEYDMKFQIFYDNLKKYPDKFFDYYRMSIQSFEELLEKVRQNLTKEITHLRNPINPEERLTVTL
;
A
#
# COMPACT_ATOMS: atom_id res chain seq x y z
N MET A 1 -7.32 17.31 -41.10
CA MET A 1 -7.05 17.00 -39.68
C MET A 1 -8.23 16.20 -39.15
N SER A 2 -8.01 15.12 -38.38
CA SER A 2 -9.00 14.28 -37.67
C SER A 2 -9.19 12.82 -38.11
N SER A 3 -8.46 12.27 -39.08
CA SER A 3 -8.68 10.85 -39.46
C SER A 3 -8.28 9.85 -38.36
N LEU A 4 -7.21 10.15 -37.61
CA LEU A 4 -6.73 9.26 -36.56
C LEU A 4 -7.65 9.22 -35.34
N LEU A 5 -8.24 10.36 -34.96
CA LEU A 5 -9.20 10.43 -33.86
C LEU A 5 -10.50 9.70 -34.21
N GLU A 6 -10.99 9.86 -35.44
CA GLU A 6 -12.17 9.14 -35.92
C GLU A 6 -11.96 7.63 -35.92
N ILE A 7 -10.78 7.17 -36.36
CA ILE A 7 -10.41 5.74 -36.33
C ILE A 7 -10.33 5.24 -34.87
N ILE A 8 -9.74 6.00 -33.96
CA ILE A 8 -9.64 5.63 -32.54
C ILE A 8 -11.03 5.57 -31.90
N CYS A 9 -11.87 6.59 -32.09
CA CYS A 9 -13.22 6.61 -31.55
C CYS A 9 -14.09 5.48 -32.12
N ALA A 10 -13.96 5.18 -33.42
CA ALA A 10 -14.66 4.05 -34.04
C ALA A 10 -14.20 2.72 -33.42
N ALA A 11 -12.90 2.49 -33.30
CA ALA A 11 -12.33 1.27 -32.71
C ALA A 11 -12.68 1.11 -31.22
N GLU A 12 -12.69 2.20 -30.44
CA GLU A 12 -13.12 2.23 -29.04
C GLU A 12 -14.61 1.89 -28.91
N SER A 13 -15.48 2.48 -29.74
CA SER A 13 -16.92 2.21 -29.73
C SER A 13 -17.29 0.78 -30.17
N ALA A 14 -16.46 0.16 -31.01
CA ALA A 14 -16.60 -1.21 -31.44
C ALA A 14 -16.05 -2.22 -30.42
N GLY A 15 -15.39 -1.75 -29.34
CA GLY A 15 -14.78 -2.61 -28.32
C GLY A 15 -13.54 -3.36 -28.82
N GLU A 16 -12.95 -2.95 -29.95
CA GLU A 16 -11.79 -3.58 -30.59
C GLU A 16 -10.46 -3.21 -29.91
N LEU A 17 -10.48 -2.16 -29.09
CA LEU A 17 -9.36 -1.80 -28.24
C LEU A 17 -9.50 -2.58 -26.93
N GLU A 18 -8.54 -3.47 -26.66
CA GLU A 18 -8.39 -4.04 -25.32
C GLU A 18 -8.30 -2.88 -24.32
N GLU A 19 -9.15 -2.88 -23.29
CA GLU A 19 -8.99 -1.93 -22.20
C GLU A 19 -7.56 -2.03 -21.71
N PRO A 20 -6.85 -0.89 -21.52
CA PRO A 20 -5.49 -0.94 -21.02
C PRO A 20 -5.54 -1.74 -19.74
N VAL A 21 -4.84 -2.88 -19.72
CA VAL A 21 -4.76 -3.73 -18.53
C VAL A 21 -4.23 -2.83 -17.44
N ARG A 22 -5.15 -2.33 -16.60
CA ARG A 22 -4.79 -1.66 -15.38
C ARG A 22 -4.10 -2.76 -14.62
N LYS A 23 -2.77 -2.77 -14.63
CA LYS A 23 -1.99 -3.46 -13.62
C LYS A 23 -2.45 -2.83 -12.32
N HIS A 24 -3.54 -3.35 -11.76
CA HIS A 24 -3.84 -3.26 -10.36
C HIS A 24 -2.62 -3.90 -9.74
N ARG A 25 -1.63 -3.07 -9.41
CA ARG A 25 -0.55 -3.44 -8.51
C ARG A 25 -1.28 -3.90 -7.27
N SER A 26 -1.43 -5.21 -7.12
CA SER A 26 -2.35 -5.76 -6.15
C SER A 26 -1.86 -5.34 -4.77
N SER A 27 -2.73 -4.72 -3.96
CA SER A 27 -2.40 -4.32 -2.58
C SER A 27 -1.76 -5.48 -1.81
N LYS A 28 -2.26 -6.69 -2.06
CA LYS A 28 -1.82 -7.94 -1.42
C LYS A 28 -0.33 -8.22 -1.55
N GLU A 29 0.28 -7.97 -2.72
CA GLU A 29 1.73 -8.17 -2.90
C GLU A 29 2.56 -7.18 -2.08
N TYR A 30 2.06 -5.96 -1.89
CA TYR A 30 2.74 -4.93 -1.10
C TYR A 30 2.58 -5.20 0.40
N ASP A 31 1.37 -5.56 0.84
CA ASP A 31 1.08 -5.93 2.22
C ASP A 31 2.00 -7.09 2.68
N MET A 32 2.20 -8.09 1.80
CA MET A 32 3.11 -9.21 2.07
C MET A 32 4.58 -8.77 2.19
N LYS A 33 5.03 -7.83 1.34
CA LYS A 33 6.42 -7.32 1.38
C LYS A 33 6.69 -6.53 2.65
N PHE A 34 5.75 -5.68 3.07
CA PHE A 34 5.88 -4.94 4.33
C PHE A 34 5.95 -5.90 5.51
N GLN A 35 5.06 -6.89 5.58
CA GLN A 35 5.05 -7.84 6.69
C GLN A 35 6.40 -8.58 6.82
N ILE A 36 6.95 -9.06 5.70
CA ILE A 36 8.26 -9.72 5.68
C ILE A 36 9.37 -8.78 6.16
N PHE A 37 9.39 -7.52 5.69
CA PHE A 37 10.34 -6.51 6.13
C PHE A 37 10.24 -6.26 7.64
N TYR A 38 9.03 -6.01 8.13
CA TYR A 38 8.76 -5.69 9.53
C TYR A 38 9.13 -6.85 10.46
N ASP A 39 8.72 -8.07 10.12
CA ASP A 39 9.06 -9.28 10.89
C ASP A 39 10.56 -9.56 10.89
N ASN A 40 11.25 -9.30 9.78
CA ASN A 40 12.70 -9.42 9.73
C ASN A 40 13.39 -8.34 10.57
N LEU A 41 12.89 -7.12 10.56
CA LEU A 41 13.46 -6.04 11.37
C LEU A 41 13.30 -6.30 12.88
N LYS A 42 12.14 -6.84 13.29
CA LYS A 42 11.89 -7.25 14.69
C LYS A 42 12.85 -8.32 15.23
N LYS A 43 13.43 -9.17 14.36
CA LYS A 43 14.44 -10.17 14.76
C LYS A 43 15.77 -9.56 15.19
N TYR A 44 16.03 -8.30 14.84
CA TYR A 44 17.29 -7.61 15.11
C TYR A 44 17.01 -6.30 15.87
N PRO A 45 16.90 -6.35 17.21
CA PRO A 45 16.52 -5.18 18.03
C PRO A 45 17.40 -3.95 17.79
N ASP A 46 18.72 -4.13 17.60
CA ASP A 46 19.63 -3.02 17.33
C ASP A 46 19.30 -2.33 16.00
N LYS A 47 19.04 -3.10 14.94
CA LYS A 47 18.63 -2.57 13.64
C LYS A 47 17.25 -1.93 13.68
N PHE A 48 16.34 -2.51 14.47
CA PHE A 48 15.03 -1.94 14.71
C PHE A 48 15.16 -0.57 15.38
N PHE A 49 16.04 -0.47 16.38
CA PHE A 49 16.35 0.79 17.05
C PHE A 49 17.01 1.80 16.10
N ASP A 50 17.95 1.38 15.26
CA ASP A 50 18.58 2.27 14.28
C ASP A 50 17.56 2.83 13.27
N TYR A 51 16.59 2.01 12.87
CA TYR A 51 15.54 2.37 11.92
C TYR A 51 14.50 3.30 12.54
N TYR A 52 13.83 2.89 13.62
CA TYR A 52 12.73 3.65 14.24
C TYR A 52 13.16 4.63 15.33
N ARG A 53 14.44 4.60 15.73
CA ARG A 53 14.99 5.38 16.85
C ARG A 53 14.30 5.09 18.19
N MET A 54 13.73 3.90 18.33
CA MET A 54 13.07 3.43 19.55
C MET A 54 13.10 1.91 19.64
N SER A 55 12.91 1.39 20.86
CA SER A 55 12.81 -0.06 21.08
C SER A 55 11.53 -0.64 20.47
N ILE A 56 11.52 -1.94 20.23
CA ILE A 56 10.32 -2.66 19.77
C ILE A 56 9.15 -2.45 20.74
N GLN A 57 9.41 -2.52 22.05
CA GLN A 57 8.39 -2.29 23.07
C GLN A 57 7.82 -0.87 22.98
N SER A 58 8.67 0.15 22.88
CA SER A 58 8.23 1.54 22.77
C SER A 58 7.40 1.78 21.50
N PHE A 59 7.79 1.13 20.39
CA PHE A 59 7.04 1.18 19.14
C PHE A 59 5.65 0.54 19.30
N GLU A 60 5.55 -0.64 19.93
CA GLU A 60 4.28 -1.33 20.15
C GLU A 60 3.37 -0.56 21.12
N GLU A 61 3.93 0.02 22.18
CA GLU A 61 3.18 0.89 23.10
C GLU A 61 2.66 2.16 22.41
N LEU A 62 3.47 2.79 21.55
CA LEU A 62 3.05 3.93 20.74
C LEU A 62 1.94 3.51 19.78
N LEU A 63 2.16 2.41 19.05
CA LEU A 63 1.20 1.87 18.10
C LEU A 63 -0.15 1.61 18.76
N GLU A 64 -0.18 1.00 19.94
CA GLU A 64 -1.42 0.72 20.65
C GLU A 64 -2.20 2.01 21.00
N LYS A 65 -1.49 3.07 21.40
CA LYS A 65 -2.11 4.37 21.69
C LYS A 65 -2.71 5.05 20.46
N VAL A 66 -2.07 4.90 19.29
CA VAL A 66 -2.50 5.57 18.05
C VAL A 66 -3.29 4.66 17.11
N ARG A 67 -3.44 3.37 17.42
CA ARG A 67 -4.03 2.33 16.55
C ARG A 67 -5.43 2.73 16.10
N GLN A 68 -6.24 3.30 16.97
CA GLN A 68 -7.59 3.75 16.65
C GLN A 68 -7.60 4.86 15.60
N ASN A 69 -6.63 5.77 15.62
CA ASN A 69 -6.50 6.86 14.64
C ASN A 69 -5.83 6.40 13.33
N LEU A 70 -5.02 5.34 13.40
CA LEU A 70 -4.36 4.74 12.24
C LEU A 70 -5.20 3.66 11.55
N THR A 71 -6.20 3.10 12.21
CA THR A 71 -7.12 2.16 11.56
C THR A 71 -8.10 2.94 10.69
N LYS A 72 -8.25 2.54 9.43
CA LYS A 72 -9.27 3.06 8.52
C LYS A 72 -10.32 2.00 8.27
N GLU A 73 -11.52 2.44 7.92
CA GLU A 73 -12.60 1.56 7.51
C GLU A 73 -12.26 0.87 6.19
N ILE A 74 -12.61 -0.42 6.09
CA ILE A 74 -12.51 -1.18 4.86
C ILE A 74 -13.69 -0.79 3.96
N THR A 75 -13.41 -0.38 2.73
CA THR A 75 -14.44 0.00 1.76
C THR A 75 -14.34 -0.88 0.52
N HIS A 76 -15.41 -0.97 -0.26
CA HIS A 76 -15.40 -1.69 -1.54
C HIS A 76 -14.40 -1.13 -2.56
N LEU A 77 -14.00 0.15 -2.41
CA LEU A 77 -13.08 0.82 -3.32
C LEU A 77 -11.62 0.47 -3.01
N ARG A 78 -11.28 0.29 -1.73
CA ARG A 78 -9.90 0.07 -1.31
C ARG A 78 -9.82 -0.55 0.09
N ASN A 79 -8.92 -1.53 0.20
CA ASN A 79 -8.42 -1.99 1.50
C ASN A 79 -7.40 -0.99 2.08
N PRO A 80 -7.58 -0.55 3.32
CA PRO A 80 -6.66 0.36 3.97
C PRO A 80 -5.33 -0.32 4.30
N ILE A 81 -4.27 0.48 4.33
CA ILE A 81 -2.94 0.06 4.79
C ILE A 81 -3.02 -0.22 6.30
N ASN A 82 -2.36 -1.29 6.75
CA ASN A 82 -2.32 -1.68 8.15
C ASN A 82 -1.72 -0.57 9.04
N PRO A 83 -2.18 -0.44 10.30
CA PRO A 83 -1.73 0.62 11.19
C PRO A 83 -0.22 0.57 11.49
N GLU A 84 0.39 -0.62 11.52
CA GLU A 84 1.83 -0.83 11.66
C GLU A 84 2.61 -0.15 10.53
N GLU A 85 2.18 -0.36 9.28
CA GLU A 85 2.80 0.22 8.10
C GLU A 85 2.56 1.73 8.03
N ARG A 86 1.35 2.18 8.39
CA ARG A 86 1.06 3.62 8.47
C ARG A 86 1.94 4.33 9.50
N LEU A 87 2.14 3.71 10.68
CA LEU A 87 3.05 4.24 11.69
C LEU A 87 4.49 4.25 11.16
N THR A 88 4.89 3.19 10.46
CA THR A 88 6.23 3.07 9.87
C THR A 88 6.55 4.18 8.88
N VAL A 89 5.60 4.61 8.05
CA VAL A 89 5.79 5.72 7.11
C VAL A 89 5.80 7.08 7.80
N THR A 90 5.23 7.16 9.01
CA THR A 90 5.13 8.42 9.76
C THR A 90 6.38 8.73 10.57
N LEU A 91 7.06 7.70 11.08
CA LEU A 91 8.30 7.80 11.86
C LEU A 91 9.53 7.94 10.95
#